data_AF-A0A961MT39-F1
#
_entry.id   AF-A0A961MT39-F1
#
_cell.length_a   1.000
_cell.length_b   1.000
_cell.length_c   1.000
_cell.angle_alpha   90.00
_cell.angle_beta   90.00
_cell.angle_gamma   90.00
#
_symmetry.space_group_name_H-M   'P 1'
#
loop_
_entity.id
_entity.type
_entity.pdbx_description
1 polymer ?
#
loop_
_entity_poly.entity_id
_entity_poly.type
_entity_poly.pdbx_seq_one_letter_code
_entity_poly.pdbx_strand_id
1 'polypeptide(L)'
;MTSMFAGAGQQGTVQLNAAARVSPGTRRLEVSIEEAGSRARVSLRGFLDSASAASVYDAIVATAAVPGRRLQMDLSGLDAATRTGCRAIFVAAKLLHGRGG
;
A
#
# COMPACT_ATOMS: atom_id res chain seq x y z
N MET A 1 -9.03 -32.19 30.37
CA MET A 1 -8.56 -30.96 31.03
C MET A 1 -7.10 -30.82 30.65
N THR A 2 -6.59 -29.84 29.91
CA THR A 2 -6.96 -28.43 29.76
C THR A 2 -6.40 -27.93 28.42
N SER A 3 -7.27 -27.28 27.65
CA SER A 3 -6.93 -26.41 26.52
C SER A 3 -6.25 -25.13 27.04
N MET A 4 -5.33 -24.53 26.27
CA MET A 4 -5.42 -23.09 25.99
C MET A 4 -4.42 -22.64 24.91
N PHE A 5 -5.00 -22.05 23.86
CA PHE A 5 -4.39 -21.20 22.85
C PHE A 5 -3.55 -20.07 23.47
N ALA A 6 -2.43 -19.74 22.82
CA ALA A 6 -1.87 -18.40 22.84
C ALA A 6 -1.39 -18.05 21.43
N GLY A 7 -2.30 -17.49 20.64
CA GLY A 7 -1.94 -16.74 19.46
C GLY A 7 -1.29 -15.42 19.85
N ALA A 8 -0.21 -15.07 19.16
CA ALA A 8 0.23 -13.70 19.02
C ALA A 8 0.60 -13.53 17.54
N GLY A 9 -0.31 -12.91 16.79
CA GLY A 9 -0.05 -12.53 15.40
C GLY A 9 1.15 -11.60 15.36
N GLN A 10 2.22 -12.05 14.71
CA GLN A 10 3.34 -11.19 14.34
C GLN A 10 2.82 -10.13 13.37
N GLN A 11 2.59 -8.93 13.89
CA GLN A 11 2.46 -7.73 13.06
C GLN A 11 3.83 -7.46 12.44
N GLY A 12 4.04 -7.96 11.23
CA GLY A 12 5.20 -7.61 10.41
C GLY A 12 5.00 -6.22 9.84
N THR A 13 5.44 -5.18 10.55
CA THR A 13 5.58 -3.84 9.94
C THR A 13 6.76 -3.90 8.98
N VAL A 14 6.50 -4.08 7.68
CA VAL A 14 7.54 -3.91 6.66
C VAL A 14 7.78 -2.40 6.49
N GLN A 15 8.66 -1.86 7.34
CA GLN A 15 9.15 -0.50 7.20
C GLN A 15 10.14 -0.48 6.03
N LEU A 16 9.66 -0.20 4.81
CA LEU A 16 10.52 0.02 3.64
C LEU A 16 11.32 1.30 3.86
N ASN A 17 12.46 1.15 4.53
CA ASN A 17 13.38 2.24 4.86
C ASN A 17 14.19 2.62 3.60
N ALA A 18 13.52 3.28 2.66
CA ALA A 18 14.20 3.99 1.57
C ALA A 18 14.87 5.23 2.18
N ALA A 19 16.11 5.06 2.62
CA ALA A 19 17.02 6.11 3.04
C ALA A 19 17.42 6.98 1.84
N ALA A 20 16.47 7.76 1.33
CA ALA A 20 16.73 8.87 0.41
C ALA A 20 16.86 10.15 1.22
N ARG A 21 18.02 10.80 1.10
CA ARG A 21 18.39 12.06 1.74
C ARG A 21 17.20 13.03 1.80
N VAL A 22 16.78 13.36 3.01
CA VAL A 22 15.57 14.15 3.28
C VAL A 22 15.91 15.64 3.16
N SER A 23 15.41 16.30 2.11
CA SER A 23 15.27 17.76 2.09
C SER A 23 14.10 18.17 3.01
N PRO A 24 14.30 19.10 3.94
CA PRO A 24 13.23 19.57 4.84
C PRO A 24 12.28 20.49 4.05
N GLY A 25 11.23 19.91 3.49
CA GLY A 25 10.20 20.65 2.74
C GLY A 25 9.24 19.80 1.92
N THR A 26 9.53 18.52 1.70
CA THR A 26 8.70 17.65 0.85
C THR A 26 7.57 17.02 1.68
N ARG A 27 6.32 17.40 1.40
CA ARG A 27 5.12 16.70 1.93
C ARG A 27 5.13 15.26 1.41
N ARG A 28 5.73 14.36 2.20
CA ARG A 28 6.02 12.98 1.81
C ARG A 28 4.73 12.16 1.83
N LEU A 29 4.54 11.33 0.81
CA LEU A 29 3.47 10.33 0.80
C LEU A 29 3.80 9.22 1.82
N GLU A 30 2.86 8.95 2.72
CA GLU A 30 2.90 7.80 3.61
C GLU A 30 2.01 6.69 3.04
N VAL A 31 2.54 5.46 3.07
CA VAL A 31 1.85 4.25 2.60
C VAL A 31 1.82 3.26 3.74
N SER A 32 0.62 2.85 4.16
CA SER A 32 0.42 1.83 5.19
C SER A 32 -0.39 0.68 4.62
N ILE A 33 0.04 -0.56 4.87
CA ILE A 33 -0.66 -1.77 4.44
C ILE A 33 -1.18 -2.48 5.69
N GLU A 34 -2.49 -2.65 5.77
CA GLU A 34 -3.16 -3.42 6.80
C GLU A 34 -3.73 -4.69 6.17
N GLU A 35 -3.37 -5.85 6.73
CA GLU A 35 -3.84 -7.13 6.25
C GLU A 35 -4.96 -7.66 7.16
N ALA A 36 -6.12 -7.95 6.58
CA ALA A 36 -7.30 -8.44 7.28
C ALA A 36 -7.90 -9.63 6.53
N GLY A 37 -7.38 -10.83 6.82
CA GLY A 37 -7.84 -12.08 6.21
C GLY A 37 -7.64 -12.11 4.69
N SER A 38 -8.73 -12.22 3.94
CA SER A 38 -8.70 -12.22 2.46
C SER A 38 -8.61 -10.82 1.85
N ARG A 39 -8.50 -9.77 2.66
CA ARG A 39 -8.41 -8.38 2.21
C ARG A 39 -7.11 -7.74 2.66
N ALA A 40 -6.53 -6.93 1.79
CA ALA A 40 -5.46 -6.02 2.14
C ALA A 40 -5.91 -4.59 1.89
N ARG A 41 -5.83 -3.76 2.92
CA ARG A 41 -6.14 -2.33 2.85
C ARG A 41 -4.83 -1.55 2.71
N VAL A 42 -4.66 -0.88 1.58
CA VAL A 42 -3.53 0.04 1.34
C VAL A 42 -4.04 1.45 1.58
N SER A 43 -3.57 2.11 2.64
CA SER A 43 -3.95 3.50 2.95
C SER A 43 -2.84 4.45 2.52
N LEU A 44 -3.23 5.50 1.80
CA LEU A 44 -2.33 6.56 1.33
C LEU A 44 -2.64 7.84 2.09
N ARG A 45 -1.60 8.49 2.63
CA ARG A 45 -1.71 9.80 3.27
C ARG A 45 -0.71 10.81 2.72
N GLY A 46 -1.13 12.05 2.52
CA GLY A 46 -0.27 13.13 2.03
C GLY A 46 -0.43 13.41 0.53
N PHE A 47 0.67 13.72 -0.17
CA PHE A 47 0.66 14.16 -1.56
C PHE A 47 1.13 13.07 -2.52
N LEU A 48 0.29 12.73 -3.51
CA LEU A 48 0.62 11.74 -4.54
C LEU A 48 1.14 12.40 -5.82
N ASP A 49 2.45 12.37 -5.99
CA ASP A 49 3.17 12.94 -7.12
C ASP A 49 3.92 11.88 -7.95
N SER A 50 4.67 12.32 -8.96
CA SER A 50 5.49 11.42 -9.77
C SER A 50 6.64 10.76 -9.00
N ALA A 51 7.14 11.37 -7.92
CA ALA A 51 8.23 10.83 -7.13
C ALA A 51 7.76 9.68 -6.24
N SER A 52 6.55 9.81 -5.68
CA SER A 52 5.90 8.82 -4.80
C SER A 52 5.11 7.75 -5.56
N ALA A 53 4.75 8.00 -6.82
CA ALA A 53 4.01 7.05 -7.67
C ALA A 53 4.69 5.67 -7.80
N ALA A 54 6.02 5.63 -7.87
CA ALA A 54 6.76 4.37 -7.96
C ALA A 54 6.58 3.51 -6.70
N SER A 55 6.69 4.12 -5.51
CA SER A 55 6.50 3.41 -4.23
C SER A 55 5.08 2.87 -4.05
N VAL A 56 4.07 3.61 -4.52
CA VAL A 56 2.68 3.14 -4.50
C VAL A 56 2.48 1.97 -5.46
N TYR A 57 3.06 2.05 -6.66
CA TYR A 57 3.01 0.97 -7.63
C TYR A 57 3.62 -0.32 -7.06
N ASP A 58 4.81 -0.24 -6.47
CA ASP A 58 5.49 -1.40 -5.89
C ASP A 58 4.68 -2.01 -4.74
N ALA A 59 4.09 -1.18 -3.86
CA ALA A 59 3.22 -1.65 -2.78
C ALA A 59 1.97 -2.38 -3.30
N ILE A 60 1.34 -1.87 -4.35
CA ILE A 60 0.17 -2.51 -4.97
C ILE A 60 0.58 -3.83 -5.62
N VAL A 61 1.69 -3.87 -6.36
CA VAL A 61 2.17 -5.09 -7.04
C VAL A 61 2.61 -6.16 -6.04
N ALA A 62 3.30 -5.79 -4.97
CA ALA A 62 3.66 -6.72 -3.89
C ALA A 62 2.42 -7.34 -3.25
N THR A 63 1.37 -6.53 -3.05
CA THR A 63 0.10 -7.00 -2.49
C THR A 63 -0.69 -7.85 -3.51
N ALA A 64 -0.60 -7.50 -4.79
CA ALA A 64 -1.21 -8.21 -5.91
C ALA A 64 -0.64 -9.61 -6.16
N ALA A 65 0.63 -9.82 -5.78
CA ALA A 65 1.30 -11.11 -5.95
C ALA A 65 0.70 -12.22 -5.09
N VAL A 66 -0.12 -11.88 -4.07
CA VAL A 66 -0.78 -12.84 -3.18
C VAL A 66 -2.11 -13.30 -3.80
N PRO A 67 -2.22 -14.56 -4.26
CA PRO A 67 -3.42 -15.05 -4.95
C PRO A 67 -4.66 -15.06 -4.03
N GLY A 68 -5.84 -14.77 -4.59
CA GLY A 68 -7.11 -14.82 -3.86
C GLY A 68 -7.32 -13.68 -2.85
N ARG A 69 -6.42 -12.69 -2.82
CA ARG A 69 -6.49 -11.54 -1.91
C ARG A 69 -7.12 -10.34 -2.61
N ARG A 70 -8.14 -9.75 -1.99
CA ARG A 70 -8.80 -8.54 -2.48
C ARG A 70 -8.07 -7.31 -1.98
N LEU A 71 -7.71 -6.41 -2.88
CA LEU A 71 -7.10 -5.13 -2.54
C LEU A 71 -8.18 -4.07 -2.34
N GLN A 72 -8.13 -3.37 -1.22
CA GLN A 72 -8.89 -2.14 -0.98
C GLN A 72 -7.89 -0.99 -0.85
N MET A 73 -8.04 0.05 -1.68
CA MET A 73 -7.26 1.28 -1.53
C MET A 73 -8.08 2.30 -0.74
N ASP A 74 -7.47 2.84 0.31
CA ASP A 74 -7.99 3.96 1.07
C ASP A 74 -7.23 5.23 0.71
N LEU A 75 -7.95 6.15 0.08
CA LEU A 75 -7.45 7.43 -0.42
C LEU A 75 -7.89 8.61 0.48
N SER A 76 -8.58 8.34 1.59
CA SER A 76 -9.18 9.38 2.44
C SER A 76 -8.17 10.31 3.09
N GLY A 77 -6.91 9.88 3.22
CA GLY A 77 -5.83 10.72 3.75
C GLY A 77 -4.99 11.44 2.69
N LEU A 78 -5.34 11.34 1.40
CA LEU A 78 -4.65 12.10 0.37
C LEU A 78 -5.09 13.56 0.39
N ASP A 79 -4.12 14.47 0.53
CA ASP A 79 -4.35 15.91 0.47
C ASP A 79 -4.52 16.38 -0.97
N ALA A 80 -3.72 15.82 -1.88
CA ALA A 80 -3.84 16.06 -3.31
C ALA A 80 -3.08 15.00 -4.12
N ALA A 81 -3.48 14.86 -5.39
CA ALA A 81 -2.88 13.92 -6.32
C ALA A 81 -2.64 14.57 -7.68
N THR A 82 -1.47 14.34 -8.25
CA THR A 82 -1.12 14.76 -9.60
C THR A 82 -1.69 13.77 -10.62
N ARG A 83 -1.84 14.21 -11.88
CA ARG A 83 -2.26 13.35 -12.99
C ARG A 83 -1.38 12.10 -13.13
N THR A 84 -0.07 12.25 -12.95
CA THR A 84 0.89 11.15 -13.03
C THR A 84 0.66 10.14 -11.90
N GLY A 85 0.43 10.61 -10.68
CA GLY A 85 0.09 9.79 -9.52
C GLY A 85 -1.19 8.98 -9.73
N CYS A 86 -2.27 9.63 -10.16
CA CYS A 86 -3.54 8.95 -10.45
C CYS A 86 -3.39 7.89 -11.55
N ARG A 87 -2.58 8.18 -12.60
CA ARG A 87 -2.32 7.22 -13.68
C ARG A 87 -1.57 5.98 -13.16
N ALA A 88 -0.63 6.14 -12.24
CA ALA A 88 0.09 5.01 -11.64
C ALA A 88 -0.86 4.07 -10.88
N ILE A 89 -1.77 4.62 -10.07
CA ILE A 89 -2.81 3.84 -9.38
C ILE A 89 -3.69 3.09 -10.39
N PHE A 90 -4.15 3.78 -11.44
CA PHE A 90 -5.01 3.18 -12.45
C PHE A 90 -4.33 2.03 -13.20
N VAL A 91 -3.07 2.19 -13.58
CA VAL A 91 -2.28 1.14 -14.24
C VAL A 91 -2.09 -0.05 -13.32
N ALA A 92 -1.75 0.18 -12.04
CA ALA A 92 -1.61 -0.89 -11.06
C ALA A 92 -2.93 -1.66 -10.86
N ALA A 93 -4.06 -0.96 -10.77
CA ALA A 93 -5.39 -1.57 -10.67
C ALA A 93 -5.78 -2.37 -11.93
N LYS A 94 -5.42 -1.89 -13.13
CA LYS A 94 -5.61 -2.62 -14.40
C LYS A 94 -4.80 -3.91 -14.44
N LEU A 95 -3.54 -3.88 -13.98
CA LEU A 95 -2.68 -5.07 -13.93
C LEU A 95 -3.22 -6.13 -12.96
N LEU A 96 -3.82 -5.69 -11.85
CA LEU A 96 -4.54 -6.54 -10.91
C LEU A 96 -5.75 -7.22 -11.55
N HIS A 97 -6.62 -6.46 -12.21
CA HIS A 97 -7.81 -7.01 -12.89
C HIS A 97 -7.44 -7.99 -14.03
N GLY A 98 -6.40 -7.67 -14.81
CA GLY A 98 -5.94 -8.53 -15.90
C GLY A 98 -5.32 -9.86 -15.44
N ARG A 99 -4.95 -9.97 -14.16
CA ARG A 99 -4.40 -11.19 -13.54
C ARG A 99 -5.44 -12.05 -12.81
N GLY A 100 -6.73 -11.68 -12.88
CA GLY A 100 -7.83 -12.45 -12.28
C GLY A 100 -8.08 -12.09 -10.81
N GLY A 101 -8.41 -10.82 -10.55
CA GLY A 101 -8.90 -10.35 -9.24
C GLY A 101 -10.24 -10.96 -8.83
#